data_AF-A0A517PEB0-F1
#
_entry.id   AF-A0A517PEB0-F1
#
_cell.length_a   1.000
_cell.length_b   1.000
_cell.length_c   1.000
_cell.angle_alpha   90.00
_cell.angle_beta   90.00
_cell.angle_gamma   90.00
#
_symmetry.space_group_name_H-M   'P 1'
#
loop_
_entity.id
_entity.type
_entity.pdbx_description
1 polymer ?
#
loop_
_entity_poly.entity_id
_entity_poly.type
_entity_poly.pdbx_seq_one_letter_code
_entity_poly.pdbx_strand_id
1 'polypeptide(L)'
;MSLRLTLVAATAAATLCFVPSADAAPPSIHRRAVDRLTVALPDGGEAELHGVFAGTVEAAAGGEAVKNPADAVRFAVRRDDVDLDHPGLVAKWEQAPAAPAAEKPKQAPASDDPVAIAEQLRDRLVPWMERRVGEPSLSLFLEGEFERVSDLLADADEGRPIADGDAEPEPAEPASEPSVRRPRGPWAVLAVPRSAVQEMHRTAPHRRRLALHAWDAGLRNVALRETNELEGELRERGGDVRSVPAAPWTGDRPVTAEPAETPFVAKLQSEHEWAARVAIVESAMRDEFSFQGTGSTLMKTPQAGEAVNGQALMMQMAGGQYRDLIDELTQPNAFSQRAQRERQQNRNQTAIEAAERAGRSGVRVTRVAMDAAAQRATVESEFLAKDADGNWGPIWSAREVRGFEEADADTVDRIRQDPQVEGLLNGGGALGGLGGLLGGGLGGGGLGGAGGRGLLEMAVQGGAATKSALDAVNVRWERFRTPYLERLDGPPLPLPGG
;
A
#
# COMPACT_ATOMS: atom_id res chain seq x y z
N MET A 1 -42.94 -2.98 -38.35
CA MET A 1 -43.75 -4.17 -38.73
C MET A 1 -42.79 -5.17 -39.38
N SER A 2 -42.79 -6.42 -38.88
CA SER A 2 -42.02 -7.62 -39.33
C SER A 2 -40.49 -7.57 -39.12
N LEU A 3 -39.81 -8.27 -38.18
CA LEU A 3 -39.77 -9.67 -37.69
C LEU A 3 -39.12 -10.71 -38.63
N ARG A 4 -38.03 -11.31 -38.08
CA ARG A 4 -37.54 -12.72 -38.14
C ARG A 4 -36.50 -13.11 -39.19
N LEU A 5 -35.29 -13.56 -38.77
CA LEU A 5 -34.85 -14.91 -38.30
C LEU A 5 -34.73 -15.88 -39.51
N THR A 6 -33.76 -16.77 -39.76
CA THR A 6 -32.61 -17.46 -39.11
C THR A 6 -31.89 -18.22 -40.27
N LEU A 7 -30.65 -18.75 -40.27
CA LEU A 7 -30.20 -19.97 -39.56
C LEU A 7 -28.78 -20.43 -40.06
N VAL A 8 -27.87 -20.67 -39.09
CA VAL A 8 -26.93 -21.81 -38.88
C VAL A 8 -25.89 -22.27 -39.93
N ALA A 9 -24.64 -22.35 -39.45
CA ALA A 9 -23.83 -23.58 -39.52
C ALA A 9 -23.11 -23.81 -38.18
N ALA A 10 -23.20 -25.04 -37.66
CA ALA A 10 -22.68 -25.50 -36.39
C ALA A 10 -21.43 -26.37 -36.59
N THR A 11 -20.54 -26.41 -35.60
CA THR A 11 -19.70 -27.60 -35.34
C THR A 11 -19.45 -27.69 -33.85
N ALA A 12 -19.86 -28.82 -33.27
CA ALA A 12 -19.75 -29.16 -31.86
C ALA A 12 -18.46 -29.94 -31.61
N ALA A 13 -17.77 -29.65 -30.51
CA ALA A 13 -16.86 -30.57 -29.85
C ALA A 13 -17.24 -30.61 -28.37
N ALA A 14 -17.57 -31.82 -27.91
CA ALA A 14 -18.11 -32.10 -26.60
C ALA A 14 -17.12 -31.72 -25.48
N THR A 15 -17.51 -30.76 -24.65
CA THR A 15 -16.87 -30.50 -23.35
C THR A 15 -17.75 -31.12 -22.28
N LEU A 16 -17.28 -32.23 -21.70
CA LEU A 16 -17.80 -32.76 -20.44
C LEU A 16 -17.58 -31.69 -19.37
N CYS A 17 -18.63 -30.93 -19.07
CA CYS A 17 -18.64 -30.01 -17.95
C CYS A 17 -18.68 -30.85 -16.67
N PHE A 18 -17.61 -30.80 -15.88
CA PHE A 18 -17.66 -31.16 -14.47
C PHE A 18 -18.54 -30.11 -13.78
N VAL A 19 -19.78 -30.48 -13.48
CA VAL A 19 -20.61 -29.72 -12.55
C VAL A 19 -20.04 -30.00 -11.16
N PRO A 20 -19.61 -28.99 -10.38
CA PRO A 20 -19.31 -29.21 -8.98
C PRO A 20 -20.58 -29.76 -8.33
N SER A 21 -20.48 -30.93 -7.70
CA SER A 21 -21.59 -31.55 -6.98
C SER A 21 -22.16 -30.52 -6.01
N ALA A 22 -23.40 -30.11 -6.25
CA ALA A 22 -24.18 -29.26 -5.34
C ALA A 22 -24.75 -30.13 -4.21
N ASP A 23 -23.88 -30.84 -3.49
CA ASP A 23 -24.20 -31.15 -2.10
C ASP A 23 -24.09 -29.83 -1.35
N ALA A 24 -25.23 -29.35 -0.87
CA ALA A 24 -25.36 -28.07 -0.21
C ALA A 24 -24.44 -28.03 1.01
N ALA A 25 -23.28 -27.40 0.87
CA ALA A 25 -22.50 -26.95 2.01
C ALA A 25 -23.44 -26.16 2.93
N PRO A 26 -23.44 -26.41 4.26
CA PRO A 26 -24.36 -25.75 5.16
C PRO A 26 -24.31 -24.23 4.97
N PRO A 27 -25.47 -23.53 4.97
CA PRO A 27 -25.59 -22.12 4.58
C PRO A 27 -24.76 -21.13 5.42
N SER A 28 -24.13 -21.60 6.50
CA SER A 28 -23.22 -20.84 7.35
C SER A 28 -21.83 -20.62 6.72
N ILE A 29 -21.34 -21.51 5.84
CA ILE A 29 -19.97 -21.41 5.29
C ILE A 29 -19.82 -20.21 4.34
N HIS A 30 -20.88 -19.89 3.58
CA HIS A 30 -20.89 -18.73 2.69
C HIS A 30 -20.94 -17.37 3.42
N ARG A 31 -20.84 -17.33 4.75
CA ARG A 31 -20.85 -16.09 5.53
C ARG A 31 -19.49 -15.73 6.14
N ARG A 32 -18.54 -16.65 6.17
CA ARG A 32 -17.21 -16.40 6.76
C ARG A 32 -16.34 -15.51 5.87
N ALA A 33 -15.40 -14.82 6.52
CA ALA A 33 -14.54 -13.85 5.85
C ALA A 33 -13.25 -14.44 5.24
N VAL A 34 -12.87 -15.64 5.67
CA VAL A 34 -11.62 -16.32 5.35
C VAL A 34 -11.81 -17.43 4.32
N ASP A 35 -10.73 -17.84 3.66
CA ASP A 35 -10.69 -19.05 2.86
C ASP A 35 -10.80 -20.30 3.75
N ARG A 36 -11.28 -21.41 3.18
CA ARG A 36 -11.36 -22.71 3.84
C ARG A 36 -10.56 -23.75 3.07
N LEU A 37 -9.78 -24.52 3.81
CA LEU A 37 -9.01 -25.64 3.29
C LEU A 37 -9.24 -26.88 4.14
N THR A 38 -9.84 -27.91 3.56
CA THR A 38 -10.03 -29.21 4.21
C THR A 38 -8.90 -30.14 3.82
N VAL A 39 -8.25 -30.74 4.81
CA VAL A 39 -7.00 -31.49 4.62
C VAL A 39 -7.07 -32.85 5.31
N ALA A 40 -6.57 -33.88 4.63
CA ALA A 40 -6.30 -35.18 5.22
C ALA A 40 -5.06 -35.08 6.13
N LEU A 41 -5.21 -35.50 7.38
CA LEU A 41 -4.11 -35.57 8.34
C LEU A 41 -3.31 -36.88 8.13
N PRO A 42 -2.00 -36.89 8.44
CA PRO A 42 -1.16 -38.09 8.29
C PRO A 42 -1.62 -39.31 9.10
N ASP A 43 -2.36 -39.10 10.18
CA ASP A 43 -2.91 -40.13 11.06
C ASP A 43 -4.30 -40.64 10.63
N GLY A 44 -4.78 -40.23 9.45
CA GLY A 44 -6.05 -40.68 8.88
C GLY A 44 -7.27 -39.85 9.32
N GLY A 45 -7.05 -38.72 10.00
CA GLY A 45 -8.09 -37.72 10.31
C GLY A 45 -8.30 -36.70 9.18
N GLU A 46 -9.24 -35.78 9.41
CA GLU A 46 -9.51 -34.63 8.57
C GLU A 46 -9.41 -33.37 9.43
N ALA A 47 -8.83 -32.29 8.90
CA ALA A 47 -8.77 -30.99 9.54
C ALA A 47 -9.38 -29.93 8.62
N GLU A 48 -10.13 -29.00 9.20
CA GLU A 48 -10.69 -27.85 8.50
C GLU A 48 -9.89 -26.62 8.91
N LEU A 49 -9.17 -26.04 7.95
CA LEU A 49 -8.31 -24.89 8.19
C LEU A 49 -8.95 -23.62 7.64
N HIS A 50 -8.85 -22.55 8.43
CA HIS A 50 -9.40 -21.24 8.14
C HIS A 50 -8.28 -20.21 8.03
N GLY A 51 -8.16 -19.56 6.88
CA GLY A 51 -6.97 -18.79 6.55
C GLY A 51 -7.09 -17.99 5.25
N VAL A 52 -5.97 -17.69 4.63
CA VAL A 52 -5.91 -17.02 3.32
C VAL A 52 -4.94 -17.79 2.42
N PHE A 53 -5.33 -18.10 1.19
CA PHE A 53 -4.42 -18.70 0.23
C PHE A 53 -3.27 -17.75 -0.10
N ALA A 54 -2.03 -18.23 0.04
CA ALA A 54 -0.82 -17.48 -0.29
C ALA A 54 -0.32 -17.89 -1.69
N GLY A 55 -0.72 -17.14 -2.72
CA GLY A 55 -0.28 -17.34 -4.11
C GLY A 55 -1.35 -17.86 -5.08
N THR A 56 -0.99 -17.98 -6.35
CA THR A 56 -1.88 -18.50 -7.39
C THR A 56 -1.94 -20.02 -7.38
N VAL A 57 -3.09 -20.57 -6.97
CA VAL A 57 -3.44 -21.93 -7.35
C VAL A 57 -3.97 -21.81 -8.77
N GLU A 58 -3.12 -22.00 -9.78
CA GLU A 58 -3.63 -22.27 -11.11
C GLU A 58 -4.47 -23.55 -10.99
N ALA A 59 -5.78 -23.41 -11.18
CA ALA A 59 -6.66 -24.53 -11.32
C ALA A 59 -6.28 -25.21 -12.64
N ALA A 60 -5.40 -26.22 -12.57
CA ALA A 60 -5.27 -27.20 -13.64
C ALA A 60 -6.64 -27.85 -13.83
N ALA A 61 -7.41 -27.32 -14.77
CA ALA A 61 -8.70 -27.86 -15.18
C ALA A 61 -8.42 -29.13 -16.00
N GLY A 62 -8.16 -30.23 -15.32
CA GLY A 62 -7.90 -31.53 -15.94
C GLY A 62 -7.25 -32.46 -14.92
N GLY A 63 -7.97 -33.50 -14.50
CA GLY A 63 -7.56 -34.45 -13.45
C GLY A 63 -6.40 -35.37 -13.85
N GLU A 64 -5.27 -34.81 -14.24
CA GLU A 64 -4.03 -35.55 -14.42
C GLU A 64 -3.17 -35.42 -13.17
N ALA A 65 -2.69 -36.55 -12.63
CA ALA A 65 -1.84 -36.58 -11.44
C ALA A 65 -0.48 -35.93 -11.76
N VAL A 66 -0.26 -34.74 -11.19
CA VAL A 66 0.99 -34.00 -11.36
C VAL A 66 2.06 -34.59 -10.44
N LYS A 67 3.26 -34.79 -10.99
CA LYS A 67 4.38 -35.51 -10.36
C LYS A 67 5.39 -34.60 -9.64
N ASN A 68 5.11 -33.30 -9.48
CA ASN A 68 6.13 -32.32 -9.09
C ASN A 68 5.87 -31.77 -7.67
N PRO A 69 6.84 -31.80 -6.74
CA PRO A 69 6.74 -31.17 -5.41
C PRO A 69 6.44 -29.65 -5.41
N ALA A 70 6.35 -29.02 -6.59
CA ALA A 70 5.74 -27.70 -6.79
C ALA A 70 4.22 -27.65 -6.50
N ASP A 71 3.57 -28.79 -6.25
CA ASP A 71 2.13 -28.91 -5.97
C ASP A 71 1.76 -28.77 -4.48
N ALA A 72 2.42 -27.89 -3.71
CA ALA A 72 1.94 -27.56 -2.36
C ALA A 72 0.97 -26.37 -2.42
N VAL A 73 -0.20 -26.51 -1.81
CA VAL A 73 -1.10 -25.39 -1.55
C VAL A 73 -0.54 -24.63 -0.35
N ARG A 74 -0.17 -23.37 -0.57
CA ARG A 74 0.27 -22.48 0.52
C ARG A 74 -0.92 -21.79 1.15
N PHE A 75 -1.05 -21.97 2.46
CA PHE A 75 -2.19 -21.49 3.23
C PHE A 75 -1.69 -20.72 4.46
N ALA A 76 -1.90 -19.41 4.48
CA ALA A 76 -1.56 -18.57 5.63
C ALA A 76 -2.67 -18.66 6.67
N VAL A 77 -2.32 -19.03 7.90
CA VAL A 77 -3.23 -19.18 9.03
C VAL A 77 -2.66 -18.42 10.22
N ARG A 78 -3.53 -18.01 11.15
CA ARG A 78 -3.09 -17.56 12.46
C ARG A 78 -2.81 -18.79 13.33
N ARG A 79 -1.68 -18.81 14.03
CA ARG A 79 -1.27 -19.94 14.88
C ARG A 79 -2.32 -20.24 15.95
N ASP A 80 -2.74 -19.22 16.69
CA ASP A 80 -3.75 -19.34 17.75
C ASP A 80 -5.05 -19.96 17.25
N ASP A 81 -5.49 -19.58 16.04
CA ASP A 81 -6.74 -20.09 15.46
C ASP A 81 -6.61 -21.58 15.11
N VAL A 82 -5.45 -22.04 14.61
CA VAL A 82 -5.23 -23.47 14.28
C VAL A 82 -4.96 -24.30 15.51
N ASP A 83 -4.18 -23.80 16.47
CA ASP A 83 -3.87 -24.54 17.68
C ASP A 83 -5.09 -24.71 18.60
N LEU A 84 -6.09 -23.82 18.48
CA LEU A 84 -7.39 -23.96 19.16
C LEU A 84 -8.15 -25.23 18.70
N ASP A 85 -8.21 -25.46 17.38
CA ASP A 85 -8.99 -26.56 16.79
C ASP A 85 -8.16 -27.83 16.57
N HIS A 86 -6.86 -27.66 16.33
CA HIS A 86 -5.93 -28.71 15.93
C HIS A 86 -4.56 -28.51 16.61
N PRO A 87 -4.46 -28.70 17.94
CA PRO A 87 -3.25 -28.42 18.70
C PRO A 87 -2.04 -29.17 18.15
N GLY A 88 -0.97 -28.43 17.82
CA GLY A 88 0.28 -28.97 17.32
C GLY A 88 0.29 -29.33 15.83
N LEU A 89 -0.80 -29.10 15.10
CA LEU A 89 -0.85 -29.31 13.64
C LEU A 89 0.14 -28.41 12.91
N VAL A 90 0.23 -27.14 13.32
CA VAL A 90 1.21 -26.18 12.77
C VAL A 90 2.63 -26.71 12.97
N ALA A 91 2.95 -27.17 14.18
CA ALA A 91 4.28 -27.70 14.48
C ALA A 91 4.60 -28.95 13.64
N LYS A 92 3.63 -29.88 13.47
CA LYS A 92 3.80 -31.08 12.64
C LYS A 92 4.11 -30.73 11.18
N TRP A 93 3.46 -29.71 10.63
CA TRP A 93 3.67 -29.31 9.24
C TRP A 93 4.86 -28.39 9.02
N GLU A 94 5.24 -27.59 10.00
CA GLU A 94 6.53 -26.87 9.98
C GLU A 94 7.72 -27.82 10.06
N GLN A 95 7.57 -28.94 10.79
CA GLN A 95 8.59 -29.98 10.92
C GLN A 95 8.59 -30.99 9.77
N ALA A 96 7.53 -31.03 8.96
CA ALA A 96 7.48 -31.90 7.80
C ALA A 96 8.64 -31.53 6.85
N PRO A 97 9.44 -32.50 6.37
CA PRO A 97 10.56 -32.21 5.51
C PRO A 97 10.06 -31.41 4.31
N ALA A 98 10.54 -30.18 4.17
CA ALA A 98 10.25 -29.36 3.01
C ALA A 98 10.52 -30.23 1.78
N ALA A 99 9.51 -30.43 0.93
CA ALA A 99 9.64 -31.26 -0.26
C ALA A 99 10.93 -30.86 -1.00
N PRO A 100 11.73 -31.82 -1.52
CA PRO A 100 13.08 -31.56 -2.02
C PRO A 100 13.02 -30.40 -3.01
N ALA A 101 13.57 -29.26 -2.59
CA ALA A 101 13.55 -28.05 -3.37
C ALA A 101 14.25 -28.34 -4.69
N ALA A 102 13.56 -28.12 -5.82
CA ALA A 102 14.20 -28.11 -7.12
C ALA A 102 15.44 -27.20 -7.00
N GLU A 103 16.61 -27.68 -7.44
CA GLU A 103 17.90 -26.99 -7.33
C GLU A 103 17.74 -25.52 -7.74
N LYS A 104 17.71 -24.64 -6.73
CA LYS A 104 17.60 -23.21 -6.95
C LYS A 104 18.95 -22.66 -7.43
N PRO A 105 18.96 -21.63 -8.28
CA PRO A 105 20.19 -20.88 -8.57
C PRO A 105 20.81 -20.39 -7.24
N LYS A 106 22.13 -20.47 -7.19
CA LYS A 106 23.00 -20.21 -6.03
C LYS A 106 22.94 -18.72 -5.61
N GLN A 107 21.82 -18.27 -5.06
CA GLN A 107 21.73 -17.00 -4.34
C GLN A 107 22.19 -17.19 -2.90
N ALA A 108 22.85 -16.17 -2.36
CA ALA A 108 23.31 -16.15 -0.97
C ALA A 108 22.12 -16.43 -0.04
N PRO A 109 22.28 -17.26 1.01
CA PRO A 109 21.22 -17.47 1.98
C PRO A 109 20.92 -16.11 2.63
N ALA A 110 19.76 -15.53 2.33
CA ALA A 110 19.14 -14.57 3.22
C ALA A 110 18.94 -15.35 4.53
N SER A 111 19.83 -15.13 5.50
CA SER A 111 19.63 -15.70 6.82
C SER A 111 18.44 -14.95 7.42
N ASP A 112 17.28 -15.60 7.43
CA ASP A 112 16.10 -15.21 8.23
C ASP A 112 16.38 -15.44 9.74
N ASP A 113 17.62 -15.18 10.17
CA ASP A 113 18.05 -15.32 11.55
C ASP A 113 17.65 -14.05 12.30
N PRO A 114 16.66 -14.12 13.22
CA PRO A 114 16.17 -12.97 13.95
C PRO A 114 17.27 -12.29 14.77
N VAL A 115 18.27 -13.03 15.24
CA VAL A 115 19.40 -12.48 15.99
C VAL A 115 20.26 -11.62 15.07
N ALA A 116 20.63 -12.13 13.89
CA ALA A 116 21.42 -11.36 12.92
C ALA A 116 20.70 -10.08 12.46
N ILE A 117 19.38 -10.13 12.32
CA ILE A 117 18.56 -8.95 11.99
C ILE A 117 18.59 -7.93 13.13
N ALA A 118 18.41 -8.38 14.37
CA ALA A 118 18.46 -7.52 15.55
C ALA A 118 19.87 -6.90 15.74
N GLU A 119 20.94 -7.67 15.56
CA GLU A 119 22.31 -7.16 15.58
C GLU A 119 22.53 -6.07 14.51
N GLN A 120 22.09 -6.33 13.27
CA GLN A 120 22.20 -5.35 12.19
C GLN A 120 21.46 -4.04 12.52
N LEU A 121 20.26 -4.13 13.11
CA LEU A 121 19.49 -2.95 13.53
C LEU A 121 20.21 -2.18 14.64
N ARG A 122 20.67 -2.88 15.69
CA ARG A 122 21.40 -2.27 16.81
C ARG A 122 22.59 -1.48 16.30
N ASP A 123 23.41 -2.12 15.47
CA ASP A 123 24.65 -1.56 14.95
C ASP A 123 24.40 -0.34 14.05
N ARG A 124 23.24 -0.27 13.38
CA ARG A 124 22.83 0.89 12.57
C ARG A 124 22.13 1.99 13.37
N LEU A 125 21.42 1.63 14.45
CA LEU A 125 20.73 2.57 15.34
C LEU A 125 21.73 3.45 16.11
N VAL A 126 22.79 2.86 16.67
CA VAL A 126 23.81 3.60 17.45
C VAL A 126 24.34 4.84 16.72
N PRO A 127 24.94 4.73 15.51
CA PRO A 127 25.44 5.91 14.81
C PRO A 127 24.32 6.85 14.33
N TRP A 128 23.09 6.38 14.17
CA TRP A 128 21.97 7.24 13.81
C TRP A 128 21.54 8.12 15.00
N MET A 129 21.45 7.55 16.20
CA MET A 129 21.19 8.28 17.44
C MET A 129 22.25 9.35 17.69
N GLU A 130 23.54 9.02 17.52
CA GLU A 130 24.65 9.95 17.70
C GLU A 130 24.60 11.15 16.73
N ARG A 131 24.17 10.93 15.47
CA ARG A 131 24.06 12.00 14.46
C ARG A 131 22.87 12.92 14.66
N ARG A 132 21.85 12.50 15.41
CA ARG A 132 20.55 13.19 15.52
C ARG A 132 20.26 13.71 16.93
N VAL A 133 21.30 13.90 17.73
CA VAL A 133 21.22 14.57 19.03
C VAL A 133 20.56 15.94 18.87
N GLY A 134 19.45 16.16 19.57
CA GLY A 134 18.72 17.43 19.58
C GLY A 134 17.39 17.45 18.82
N GLU A 135 16.95 16.31 18.27
CA GLU A 135 15.62 16.15 17.67
C GLU A 135 14.74 15.29 18.60
N PRO A 136 13.93 15.87 19.52
CA PRO A 136 13.32 15.12 20.63
C PRO A 136 12.41 13.97 20.18
N SER A 137 11.53 14.21 19.21
CA SER A 137 10.60 13.18 18.71
C SER A 137 11.34 12.02 18.04
N LEU A 138 12.37 12.33 17.25
CA LEU A 138 13.21 11.31 16.60
C LEU A 138 14.03 10.55 17.66
N SER A 139 14.60 11.25 18.63
CA SER A 139 15.42 10.64 19.69
C SER A 139 14.57 9.65 20.50
N LEU A 140 13.36 10.03 20.92
CA LEU A 140 12.45 9.15 21.64
C LEU A 140 12.10 7.88 20.84
N PHE A 141 11.84 8.03 19.54
CA PHE A 141 11.58 6.89 18.66
C PHE A 141 12.80 5.96 18.57
N LEU A 142 13.99 6.52 18.34
CA LEU A 142 15.22 5.72 18.20
C LEU A 142 15.62 5.03 19.51
N GLU A 143 15.41 5.68 20.65
CA GLU A 143 15.63 5.09 21.98
C GLU A 143 14.69 3.90 22.21
N GLY A 144 13.40 4.03 21.89
CA GLY A 144 12.44 2.93 22.00
C GLY A 144 12.76 1.75 21.08
N GLU A 145 13.17 2.02 19.83
CA GLU A 145 13.60 0.96 18.92
C GLU A 145 14.92 0.30 19.38
N PHE A 146 15.85 1.07 19.94
CA PHE A 146 17.11 0.54 20.46
C PHE A 146 16.90 -0.34 21.70
N GLU A 147 16.04 0.07 22.63
CA GLU A 147 15.65 -0.72 23.80
C GLU A 147 15.02 -2.04 23.35
N ARG A 148 14.01 -1.99 22.46
CA ARG A 148 13.38 -3.19 21.90
C ARG A 148 14.37 -4.16 21.29
N VAL A 149 15.29 -3.65 20.45
CA VAL A 149 16.30 -4.49 19.80
C VAL A 149 17.29 -5.07 20.82
N SER A 150 17.64 -4.31 21.85
CA SER A 150 18.52 -4.78 22.92
C SER A 150 17.88 -5.90 23.75
N ASP A 151 16.59 -5.78 24.06
CA ASP A 151 15.84 -6.82 24.77
C ASP A 151 15.76 -8.11 23.96
N LEU A 152 15.49 -8.01 22.65
CA LEU A 152 15.48 -9.17 21.74
C LEU A 152 16.82 -9.91 21.71
N LEU A 153 17.93 -9.17 21.77
CA LEU A 153 19.28 -9.75 21.81
C LEU A 153 19.59 -10.37 23.17
N ALA A 154 19.18 -9.73 24.27
CA ALA A 154 19.34 -10.26 25.61
C ALA A 154 18.56 -11.58 25.81
N ASP A 155 17.32 -11.64 25.33
CA ASP A 155 16.50 -12.86 25.36
C ASP A 155 17.18 -14.00 24.55
N ALA A 156 17.73 -13.68 23.39
CA ALA A 156 18.46 -14.64 22.57
C ALA A 156 19.73 -15.17 23.28
N ASP A 157 20.50 -14.31 23.95
CA ASP A 157 21.70 -14.68 24.71
C ASP A 157 21.38 -15.56 25.92
N GLU A 158 20.26 -15.30 26.60
CA GLU A 158 19.78 -16.10 27.72
C GLU A 158 19.17 -17.44 27.28
N GLY A 159 19.06 -17.69 25.97
CA GLY A 159 18.36 -18.84 25.42
C GLY A 159 16.86 -18.83 25.75
N ARG A 160 16.31 -17.68 26.14
CA ARG A 160 14.87 -17.52 26.29
C ARG A 160 14.28 -17.54 24.88
N PRO A 161 13.28 -18.40 24.60
CA PRO A 161 12.58 -18.31 23.34
C PRO A 161 11.98 -16.90 23.26
N ILE A 162 12.34 -16.15 22.23
CA ILE A 162 11.78 -14.83 21.93
C ILE A 162 10.25 -14.98 21.95
N ALA A 163 9.62 -14.48 23.00
CA ALA A 163 8.24 -14.79 23.33
C ALA A 163 7.30 -13.89 22.53
N ASP A 164 6.46 -14.48 21.69
CA ASP A 164 5.27 -13.83 21.14
C ASP A 164 4.19 -13.75 22.24
N GLY A 165 4.28 -12.75 23.13
CA GLY A 165 3.20 -12.29 24.01
C GLY A 165 2.80 -13.18 25.20
N ASP A 166 2.93 -12.64 26.42
CA ASP A 166 2.22 -12.89 27.70
C ASP A 166 1.76 -14.30 28.13
N ALA A 167 2.20 -15.38 27.50
CA ALA A 167 1.90 -16.73 27.98
C ALA A 167 2.82 -17.09 29.16
N GLU A 168 2.26 -17.14 30.37
CA GLU A 168 2.96 -17.64 31.56
C GLU A 168 3.58 -19.02 31.28
N PRO A 169 4.87 -19.24 31.61
CA PRO A 169 5.53 -20.50 31.34
C PRO A 169 4.94 -21.62 32.21
N GLU A 170 4.34 -22.63 31.58
CA GLU A 170 4.01 -23.88 32.25
C GLU A 170 5.30 -24.55 32.79
N PRO A 171 5.25 -25.18 33.98
CA PRO A 171 6.41 -25.77 34.64
C PRO A 171 7.02 -26.92 33.82
N ALA A 172 8.34 -26.85 33.64
CA ALA A 172 9.14 -27.66 32.74
C ALA A 172 9.12 -29.18 33.01
N GLU A 173 8.85 -29.96 31.96
CA GLU A 173 9.27 -31.36 31.86
C GLU A 173 10.78 -31.46 31.50
N PRO A 174 11.51 -32.49 31.96
CA PRO A 174 12.96 -32.56 31.84
C PRO A 174 13.45 -32.82 30.40
N ALA A 175 14.26 -31.86 29.94
CA ALA A 175 15.42 -31.96 29.04
C ALA A 175 15.41 -33.08 27.98
N SER A 176 14.79 -32.78 26.84
CA SER A 176 15.21 -33.29 25.53
C SER A 176 15.85 -32.13 24.75
N GLU A 177 16.92 -32.42 24.01
CA GLU A 177 17.86 -31.52 23.31
C GLU A 177 17.38 -30.11 22.89
N PRO A 178 18.25 -29.08 22.96
CA PRO A 178 17.92 -27.70 22.60
C PRO A 178 17.74 -27.58 21.07
N SER A 179 16.55 -27.92 20.60
CA SER A 179 16.07 -27.47 19.30
C SER A 179 15.89 -25.96 19.37
N VAL A 180 16.65 -25.22 18.57
CA VAL A 180 16.53 -23.77 18.40
C VAL A 180 15.10 -23.47 17.92
N ARG A 181 14.21 -23.13 18.86
CA ARG A 181 12.84 -22.72 18.56
C ARG A 181 12.90 -21.28 18.08
N ARG A 182 12.76 -21.09 16.76
CA ARG A 182 12.63 -19.75 16.16
C ARG A 182 11.44 -19.00 16.82
N PRO A 183 11.51 -17.67 17.03
CA PRO A 183 10.32 -16.86 17.31
C PRO A 183 9.25 -17.15 16.28
N ARG A 184 8.03 -17.35 16.75
CA ARG A 184 6.92 -17.88 15.97
C ARG A 184 5.85 -16.81 15.93
N GLY A 185 6.07 -15.82 15.06
CA GLY A 185 5.10 -14.75 14.84
C GLY A 185 3.68 -15.32 14.64
N PRO A 186 2.63 -14.52 14.87
CA PRO A 186 1.24 -14.98 15.01
C PRO A 186 0.69 -15.70 13.76
N TRP A 187 1.42 -15.64 12.66
CA TRP A 187 1.10 -16.29 11.40
C TRP A 187 1.98 -17.52 11.13
N ALA A 188 1.37 -18.55 10.57
CA ALA A 188 2.07 -19.67 9.96
C ALA A 188 1.64 -19.79 8.48
N VAL A 189 2.60 -20.01 7.58
CA VAL A 189 2.30 -20.40 6.20
C VAL A 189 2.48 -21.90 6.08
N LEU A 190 1.37 -22.60 5.94
CA LEU A 190 1.32 -24.04 5.81
C LEU A 190 1.53 -24.42 4.35
N ALA A 191 2.54 -25.23 4.07
CA ALA A 191 2.75 -25.85 2.76
C ALA A 191 2.04 -27.20 2.74
N VAL A 192 0.76 -27.21 2.38
CA VAL A 192 -0.06 -28.41 2.38
C VAL A 192 0.15 -29.17 1.08
N PRO A 193 0.60 -30.44 1.10
CA PRO A 193 0.67 -31.24 -0.12
C PRO A 193 -0.69 -31.28 -0.80
N ARG A 194 -0.79 -31.02 -2.10
CA ARG A 194 -2.07 -31.04 -2.81
C ARG A 194 -2.78 -32.39 -2.72
N SER A 195 -2.04 -33.49 -2.55
CA SER A 195 -2.61 -34.82 -2.28
C SER A 195 -3.32 -34.95 -0.93
N ALA A 196 -2.97 -34.10 0.04
CA ALA A 196 -3.64 -34.00 1.33
C ALA A 196 -4.85 -33.06 1.26
N VAL A 197 -4.99 -32.22 0.23
CA VAL A 197 -6.13 -31.30 0.12
C VAL A 197 -7.37 -32.06 -0.38
N GLN A 198 -8.37 -32.18 0.48
CA GLN A 198 -9.64 -32.83 0.15
C GLN A 198 -10.64 -31.83 -0.45
N GLU A 199 -10.75 -30.64 0.15
CA GLU A 199 -11.65 -29.59 -0.31
C GLU A 199 -10.97 -28.21 -0.21
N MET A 200 -11.25 -27.34 -1.16
CA MET A 200 -10.76 -25.96 -1.16
C MET A 200 -11.92 -25.03 -1.50
N HIS A 201 -12.24 -24.11 -0.58
CA HIS A 201 -13.24 -23.07 -0.80
C HIS A 201 -12.59 -21.70 -0.69
N ARG A 202 -12.60 -20.97 -1.81
CA ARG A 202 -12.10 -19.60 -1.89
C ARG A 202 -13.21 -18.61 -1.61
N THR A 203 -12.96 -17.71 -0.67
CA THR A 203 -13.90 -16.66 -0.31
C THR A 203 -13.70 -15.44 -1.22
N ALA A 204 -14.77 -14.68 -1.47
CA ALA A 204 -14.73 -13.49 -2.31
C ALA A 204 -13.63 -12.49 -1.84
N PRO A 205 -12.90 -11.82 -2.75
CA PRO A 205 -11.76 -10.97 -2.39
C PRO A 205 -12.05 -9.91 -1.33
N HIS A 206 -13.23 -9.29 -1.34
CA HIS A 206 -13.60 -8.29 -0.33
C HIS A 206 -13.61 -8.84 1.09
N ARG A 207 -14.04 -10.08 1.28
CA ARG A 207 -14.12 -10.72 2.59
C ARG A 207 -12.75 -11.12 3.12
N ARG A 208 -11.87 -11.62 2.25
CA ARG A 208 -10.48 -11.92 2.64
C ARG A 208 -9.77 -10.68 3.15
N ARG A 209 -10.01 -9.53 2.50
CA ARG A 209 -9.49 -8.22 2.94
C ARG A 209 -10.02 -7.83 4.32
N LEU A 210 -11.32 -8.02 4.55
CA LEU A 210 -11.93 -7.81 5.85
C LEU A 210 -11.28 -8.69 6.92
N ALA A 211 -11.07 -9.98 6.66
CA ALA A 211 -10.42 -10.88 7.61
C ALA A 211 -8.98 -10.44 7.92
N LEU A 212 -8.19 -10.11 6.90
CA LEU A 212 -6.83 -9.59 7.08
C LEU A 212 -6.81 -8.33 7.95
N HIS A 213 -7.73 -7.40 7.72
CA HIS A 213 -7.84 -6.20 8.54
C HIS A 213 -8.31 -6.50 9.98
N ALA A 214 -9.22 -7.46 10.15
CA ALA A 214 -9.65 -7.89 11.46
C ALA A 214 -8.50 -8.53 12.26
N TRP A 215 -7.67 -9.36 11.63
CA TRP A 215 -6.48 -9.92 12.27
C TRP A 215 -5.45 -8.83 12.63
N ASP A 216 -5.21 -7.88 11.72
CA ASP A 216 -4.34 -6.72 11.93
C ASP A 216 -4.82 -5.82 13.10
N ALA A 217 -6.14 -5.61 13.20
CA ALA A 217 -6.77 -4.90 14.31
C ALA A 217 -6.82 -5.71 15.63
N GLY A 218 -6.16 -6.88 15.68
CA GLY A 218 -6.09 -7.74 16.86
C GLY A 218 -7.43 -8.35 17.25
N LEU A 219 -8.40 -8.48 16.33
CA LEU A 219 -9.65 -9.17 16.62
C LEU A 219 -9.37 -10.66 16.87
N ARG A 220 -10.12 -11.22 17.83
CA ARG A 220 -10.02 -12.65 18.18
C ARG A 220 -10.93 -13.48 17.27
N ASN A 221 -10.50 -14.71 16.98
CA ASN A 221 -11.27 -15.73 16.28
C ASN A 221 -11.80 -15.27 14.90
N VAL A 222 -11.05 -14.44 14.18
CA VAL A 222 -11.48 -13.86 12.89
C VAL A 222 -11.87 -14.94 11.89
N ALA A 223 -11.13 -16.06 11.89
CA ALA A 223 -11.38 -17.21 11.04
C ALA A 223 -12.77 -17.85 11.23
N LEU A 224 -13.34 -17.73 12.43
CA LEU A 224 -14.59 -18.39 12.82
C LEU A 224 -15.82 -17.47 12.70
N ARG A 225 -15.61 -16.16 12.53
CA ARG A 225 -16.68 -15.14 12.58
C ARG A 225 -17.33 -14.86 11.23
N GLU A 226 -18.57 -14.40 11.29
CA GLU A 226 -19.29 -13.95 10.10
C GLU A 226 -18.78 -12.59 9.62
N THR A 227 -18.82 -12.39 8.29
CA THR A 227 -18.39 -11.15 7.63
C THR A 227 -19.07 -9.93 8.26
N ASN A 228 -20.39 -9.99 8.50
CA ASN A 228 -21.14 -8.85 9.04
C ASN A 228 -20.72 -8.47 10.47
N GLU A 229 -20.33 -9.45 11.30
CA GLU A 229 -19.87 -9.21 12.66
C GLU A 229 -18.51 -8.53 12.67
N LEU A 230 -17.59 -9.00 11.83
CA LEU A 230 -16.27 -8.41 11.67
C LEU A 230 -16.37 -6.97 11.13
N GLU A 231 -17.25 -6.72 10.16
CA GLU A 231 -17.52 -5.36 9.67
C GLU A 231 -18.10 -4.45 10.74
N GLY A 232 -19.01 -4.98 11.57
CA GLY A 232 -19.59 -4.26 12.70
C GLY A 232 -18.53 -3.81 13.70
N GLU A 233 -17.72 -4.76 14.18
CA GLU A 233 -16.71 -4.48 15.21
C GLU A 233 -15.57 -3.60 14.68
N LEU A 234 -15.11 -3.83 13.45
CA LEU A 234 -14.10 -2.95 12.84
C LEU A 234 -14.61 -1.51 12.73
N ARG A 235 -15.88 -1.32 12.36
CA ARG A 235 -16.50 0.00 12.30
C ARG A 235 -16.62 0.63 13.68
N GLU A 236 -16.97 -0.13 14.71
CA GLU A 236 -17.02 0.33 16.11
C GLU A 236 -15.66 0.78 16.63
N ARG A 237 -14.57 0.15 16.16
CA ARG A 237 -13.18 0.56 16.45
C ARG A 237 -12.68 1.73 15.58
N GLY A 238 -13.56 2.33 14.76
CA GLY A 238 -13.20 3.43 13.87
C GLY A 238 -12.50 3.01 12.58
N GLY A 239 -12.44 1.71 12.27
CA GLY A 239 -11.92 1.19 11.01
C GLY A 239 -12.95 1.30 9.88
N ASP A 240 -12.64 2.04 8.82
CA ASP A 240 -13.44 1.99 7.59
C ASP A 240 -13.05 0.75 6.77
N VAL A 241 -13.91 -0.28 6.82
CA VAL A 241 -13.79 -1.52 6.05
C VAL A 241 -13.62 -1.26 4.54
N ARG A 242 -14.21 -0.18 4.01
CA ARG A 242 -14.12 0.16 2.58
C ARG A 242 -12.80 0.84 2.22
N SER A 243 -12.11 1.39 3.22
CA SER A 243 -10.78 1.95 3.06
C SER A 243 -9.70 0.87 2.97
N VAL A 244 -10.02 -0.39 3.32
CA VAL A 244 -9.09 -1.53 3.26
C VAL A 244 -8.70 -1.75 1.79
N PRO A 245 -7.45 -1.45 1.39
CA PRO A 245 -7.03 -1.61 0.02
C PRO A 245 -7.11 -3.09 -0.36
N ALA A 246 -7.19 -3.37 -1.66
CA ALA A 246 -6.74 -4.68 -2.13
C ALA A 246 -5.31 -4.87 -1.65
N ALA A 247 -5.13 -5.66 -0.60
CA ALA A 247 -3.83 -6.09 -0.17
C ALA A 247 -3.10 -6.64 -1.41
N PRO A 248 -1.83 -6.28 -1.67
CA PRO A 248 -1.16 -6.59 -2.93
C PRO A 248 -1.21 -8.09 -3.32
N TRP A 249 -1.39 -8.99 -2.34
CA TRP A 249 -1.55 -10.44 -2.52
C TRP A 249 -2.99 -10.95 -2.71
N THR A 250 -4.01 -10.10 -2.51
CA THR A 250 -5.43 -10.45 -2.70
C THR A 250 -5.94 -10.21 -4.12
N GLY A 251 -5.13 -9.57 -4.97
CA GLY A 251 -5.44 -9.39 -6.39
C GLY A 251 -5.14 -10.63 -7.20
N ASP A 252 -5.85 -10.81 -8.32
CA ASP A 252 -5.58 -11.81 -9.37
C ASP A 252 -4.23 -11.58 -10.10
N ARG A 253 -3.31 -10.80 -9.51
CA ARG A 253 -1.94 -10.70 -10.03
C ARG A 253 -1.23 -12.02 -9.71
N PRO A 254 -0.66 -12.70 -10.70
CA PRO A 254 0.19 -13.84 -10.43
C PRO A 254 1.35 -13.37 -9.56
N VAL A 255 1.32 -13.75 -8.28
CA VAL A 255 2.51 -13.78 -7.44
C VAL A 255 3.40 -14.79 -8.13
N THR A 256 4.38 -14.31 -8.90
CA THR A 256 5.37 -15.16 -9.54
C THR A 256 6.17 -15.86 -8.46
N ALA A 257 5.69 -17.04 -8.06
CA ALA A 257 6.33 -18.24 -7.53
C ALA A 257 7.56 -18.13 -6.58
N GLU A 258 7.89 -16.99 -5.98
CA GLU A 258 8.97 -16.92 -4.98
C GLU A 258 8.42 -17.24 -3.57
N PRO A 259 8.97 -18.24 -2.86
CA PRO A 259 8.56 -18.61 -1.49
C PRO A 259 8.97 -17.61 -0.39
N ALA A 260 9.63 -16.51 -0.74
CA ALA A 260 10.42 -15.72 0.20
C ALA A 260 9.69 -14.50 0.82
N GLU A 261 8.43 -14.24 0.51
CA GLU A 261 7.75 -13.01 0.97
C GLU A 261 6.54 -13.34 1.83
N THR A 262 6.79 -13.91 3.01
CA THR A 262 5.87 -13.65 4.12
C THR A 262 6.07 -12.17 4.50
N PRO A 263 5.06 -11.30 4.31
CA PRO A 263 5.24 -9.84 4.41
C PRO A 263 5.54 -9.34 5.82
N PHE A 264 5.63 -10.24 6.80
CA PHE A 264 5.86 -9.92 8.21
C PHE A 264 7.16 -10.51 8.77
N VAL A 265 7.95 -11.21 7.94
CA VAL A 265 9.25 -11.71 8.41
C VAL A 265 10.26 -10.59 8.15
N ALA A 266 10.74 -10.01 9.24
CA ALA A 266 11.88 -9.11 9.22
C ALA A 266 13.03 -9.79 8.46
N LYS A 267 13.74 -9.03 7.63
CA LYS A 267 14.89 -9.51 6.86
C LYS A 267 16.10 -8.63 7.13
N LEU A 268 17.28 -9.17 6.82
CA LEU A 268 18.47 -8.36 6.72
C LEU A 268 18.26 -7.28 5.65
N GLN A 269 18.49 -6.05 6.03
CA GLN A 269 18.20 -4.88 5.21
C GLN A 269 19.44 -4.48 4.43
N SER A 270 19.28 -4.26 3.12
CA SER A 270 20.33 -3.64 2.32
C SER A 270 20.61 -2.20 2.78
N GLU A 271 21.76 -1.63 2.41
CA GLU A 271 22.05 -0.21 2.69
C GLU A 271 21.02 0.73 2.05
N HIS A 272 20.55 0.39 0.85
CA HIS A 272 19.52 1.17 0.14
C HIS A 272 18.17 1.12 0.88
N GLU A 273 17.76 -0.07 1.33
CA GLU A 273 16.54 -0.25 2.13
C GLU A 273 16.62 0.48 3.47
N TRP A 274 17.76 0.40 4.16
CA TRP A 274 17.98 1.12 5.41
C TRP A 274 17.90 2.63 5.23
N ALA A 275 18.59 3.18 4.22
CA ALA A 275 18.54 4.60 3.91
C ALA A 275 17.10 5.08 3.59
N ALA A 276 16.34 4.26 2.87
CA ALA A 276 14.94 4.53 2.59
C ALA A 276 14.05 4.56 3.85
N ARG A 277 14.25 3.62 4.78
CA ARG A 277 13.52 3.61 6.08
C ARG A 277 13.90 4.81 6.95
N VAL A 278 15.19 5.12 7.03
CA VAL A 278 15.68 6.33 7.71
C VAL A 278 15.01 7.57 7.13
N ALA A 279 14.92 7.69 5.81
CA ALA A 279 14.25 8.81 5.16
C ALA A 279 12.76 8.91 5.51
N ILE A 280 12.04 7.77 5.55
CA ILE A 280 10.63 7.72 5.95
C ILE A 280 10.46 8.22 7.38
N VAL A 281 11.20 7.65 8.33
CA VAL A 281 11.13 8.00 9.76
C VAL A 281 11.52 9.46 9.98
N GLU A 282 12.65 9.92 9.42
CA GLU A 282 13.06 11.31 9.55
C GLU A 282 12.04 12.28 8.96
N SER A 283 11.35 11.91 7.86
CA SER A 283 10.31 12.75 7.29
C SER A 283 9.05 12.88 8.16
N ALA A 284 8.78 11.89 9.01
CA ALA A 284 7.62 11.86 9.88
C ALA A 284 7.90 12.46 11.28
N MET A 285 9.10 12.22 11.82
CA MET A 285 9.48 12.66 13.17
C MET A 285 10.03 14.09 13.22
N ARG A 286 10.50 14.59 12.07
CA ARG A 286 10.91 15.99 11.90
C ARG A 286 9.81 16.75 11.16
N ASP A 287 9.98 18.06 10.97
CA ASP A 287 9.03 18.79 10.13
C ASP A 287 8.99 18.20 8.71
N GLU A 288 7.79 17.92 8.23
CA GLU A 288 7.58 17.36 6.90
C GLU A 288 8.21 18.29 5.84
N PHE A 289 9.03 17.70 4.98
CA PHE A 289 9.66 18.40 3.87
C PHE A 289 8.99 17.99 2.57
N SER A 290 7.95 18.73 2.21
CA SER A 290 7.13 18.43 1.04
C SER A 290 7.06 19.61 0.06
N PHE A 291 6.88 19.26 -1.22
CA PHE A 291 6.70 20.19 -2.32
C PHE A 291 5.40 19.89 -3.04
N GLN A 292 4.68 20.94 -3.42
CA GLN A 292 3.48 20.88 -4.20
C GLN A 292 3.58 21.81 -5.41
N GLY A 293 3.00 21.41 -6.54
CA GLY A 293 2.92 22.29 -7.70
C GLY A 293 2.29 21.66 -8.93
N THR A 294 2.39 22.35 -10.06
CA THR A 294 1.81 21.95 -11.34
C THR A 294 2.89 21.93 -12.42
N GLY A 295 2.82 20.95 -13.32
CA GLY A 295 3.84 20.77 -14.37
C GLY A 295 5.24 20.61 -13.79
N SER A 296 6.17 21.48 -14.21
CA SER A 296 7.56 21.52 -13.73
C SER A 296 7.78 22.41 -12.50
N THR A 297 6.80 23.25 -12.14
CA THR A 297 6.94 24.18 -11.02
C THR A 297 6.61 23.47 -9.73
N LEU A 298 7.53 23.55 -8.76
CA LEU A 298 7.36 23.01 -7.42
C LEU A 298 7.57 24.13 -6.40
N MET A 299 6.72 24.15 -5.38
CA MET A 299 6.80 25.08 -4.27
C MET A 299 6.84 24.29 -2.97
N LYS A 300 7.66 24.74 -2.02
CA LYS A 300 7.70 24.12 -0.70
C LYS A 300 6.33 24.29 -0.06
N THR A 301 5.73 23.19 0.39
CA THR A 301 4.48 23.24 1.14
C THR A 301 4.76 23.89 2.50
N PRO A 302 3.96 24.88 2.92
CA PRO A 302 4.14 25.49 4.23
C PRO A 302 3.96 24.46 5.32
N GLN A 303 4.72 24.61 6.39
CA GLN A 303 4.58 23.73 7.55
C GLN A 303 3.25 24.00 8.25
N ALA A 304 2.75 23.02 9.00
CA ALA A 304 1.52 23.19 9.77
C ALA A 304 1.65 24.42 10.69
N GLY A 305 0.74 25.39 10.52
CA GLY A 305 0.75 26.67 11.26
C GLY A 305 1.43 27.84 10.54
N GLU A 306 2.13 27.60 9.43
CA GLU A 306 2.65 28.66 8.56
C GLU A 306 1.57 29.10 7.57
N ALA A 307 1.17 30.37 7.63
CA ALA A 307 0.18 30.91 6.70
C ALA A 307 0.76 30.97 5.28
N VAL A 308 0.06 30.37 4.31
CA VAL A 308 0.40 30.52 2.89
C VAL A 308 0.34 32.01 2.54
N ASN A 309 1.48 32.62 2.21
CA ASN A 309 1.49 33.99 1.73
C ASN A 309 0.95 34.02 0.29
N GLY A 310 -0.38 34.15 0.16
CA GLY A 310 -1.06 34.17 -1.13
C GLY A 310 -0.54 35.26 -2.08
N GLN A 311 0.00 36.37 -1.56
CA GLN A 311 0.61 37.41 -2.38
C GLN A 311 1.98 36.98 -2.93
N ALA A 312 2.80 36.29 -2.13
CA ALA A 312 4.06 35.71 -2.60
C ALA A 312 3.80 34.63 -3.66
N LEU A 313 2.79 33.78 -3.43
CA LEU A 313 2.33 32.78 -4.38
C LEU A 313 1.88 33.44 -5.69
N MET A 314 1.06 34.49 -5.63
CA MET A 314 0.61 35.24 -6.81
C MET A 314 1.77 35.92 -7.55
N MET A 315 2.71 36.54 -6.84
CA MET A 315 3.88 37.20 -7.45
C MET A 315 4.81 36.17 -8.12
N GLN A 316 4.98 35.00 -7.50
CA GLN A 316 5.74 33.90 -8.07
C GLN A 316 5.05 33.34 -9.31
N MET A 317 3.72 33.22 -9.31
CA MET A 317 2.95 32.84 -10.50
C MET A 317 3.01 33.92 -11.60
N ALA A 318 2.91 35.20 -11.23
CA ALA A 318 2.91 36.32 -12.18
C ALA A 318 4.28 36.60 -12.82
N GLY A 319 5.38 36.16 -12.21
CA GLY A 319 6.77 36.43 -12.62
C GLY A 319 7.24 35.79 -13.95
N GLY A 320 6.33 35.36 -14.82
CA GLY A 320 6.65 34.84 -16.16
C GLY A 320 6.37 33.34 -16.35
N GLN A 321 6.31 32.56 -15.26
CA GLN A 321 6.07 31.11 -15.32
C GLN A 321 4.64 30.74 -15.77
N TYR A 322 3.66 31.62 -15.52
CA TYR A 322 2.28 31.40 -15.98
C TYR A 322 2.17 31.37 -17.50
N ARG A 323 3.04 32.08 -18.21
CA ARG A 323 3.04 32.12 -19.68
C ARG A 323 3.46 30.78 -20.26
N ASP A 324 4.51 30.18 -19.71
CA ASP A 324 4.96 28.84 -20.09
C ASP A 324 3.91 27.76 -19.75
N LEU A 325 3.17 27.94 -18.66
CA LEU A 325 2.09 27.04 -18.23
C LEU A 325 0.85 27.16 -19.12
N ILE A 326 0.47 28.37 -19.54
CA ILE A 326 -0.57 28.59 -20.56
C ILE A 326 -0.12 28.03 -21.91
N ASP A 327 1.13 28.25 -22.32
CA ASP A 327 1.65 27.73 -23.58
C ASP A 327 1.69 26.19 -23.57
N GLU A 328 2.01 25.57 -22.43
CA GLU A 328 1.94 24.11 -22.23
C GLU A 328 0.49 23.58 -22.27
N LEU A 329 -0.46 24.28 -21.64
CA LEU A 329 -1.89 23.93 -21.69
C LEU A 329 -2.50 24.12 -23.08
N THR A 330 -2.00 25.06 -23.87
CA THR A 330 -2.51 25.35 -25.22
C THR A 330 -1.84 24.55 -26.33
N GLN A 331 -0.63 24.03 -26.13
CA GLN A 331 0.12 23.25 -27.14
C GLN A 331 0.70 21.92 -26.60
N PRO A 332 -0.13 20.96 -26.15
CA PRO A 332 0.33 19.72 -25.52
C PRO A 332 1.18 18.81 -26.43
N ASN A 333 1.18 19.01 -27.75
CA ASN A 333 1.88 18.16 -28.73
C ASN A 333 3.17 18.76 -29.31
N ALA A 334 3.59 19.96 -28.90
CA ALA A 334 4.70 20.66 -29.55
C ALA A 334 6.11 20.24 -29.06
N PHE A 335 6.23 19.55 -27.93
CA PHE A 335 7.54 19.16 -27.39
C PHE A 335 8.01 17.82 -27.95
N SER A 336 9.27 17.79 -28.42
CA SER A 336 9.91 16.55 -28.80
C SER A 336 9.95 15.56 -27.61
N GLN A 337 9.78 14.27 -27.86
CA GLN A 337 9.86 13.22 -26.82
C GLN A 337 11.16 13.28 -26.00
N ARG A 338 12.25 13.80 -26.58
CA ARG A 338 13.52 14.03 -25.89
C ARG A 338 13.40 15.10 -24.80
N ALA A 339 12.81 16.26 -25.13
CA ALA A 339 12.59 17.32 -24.15
C ALA A 339 11.65 16.88 -23.03
N GLN A 340 10.65 16.05 -23.33
CA GLN A 340 9.78 15.45 -22.31
C GLN A 340 10.54 14.50 -21.38
N ARG A 341 11.44 13.66 -21.91
CA ARG A 341 12.29 12.77 -21.09
C ARG A 341 13.28 13.53 -20.21
N GLU A 342 13.96 14.53 -20.75
CA GLU A 342 14.88 15.38 -19.98
C GLU A 342 14.13 16.15 -18.89
N ARG A 343 12.92 16.67 -19.18
CA ARG A 343 12.05 17.26 -18.16
C ARG A 343 11.59 16.25 -17.12
N GLN A 344 11.27 15.02 -17.51
CA GLN A 344 10.91 13.96 -16.56
C GLN A 344 12.07 13.55 -15.65
N GLN A 345 13.30 13.50 -16.17
CA GLN A 345 14.49 13.20 -15.37
C GLN A 345 14.78 14.31 -14.36
N ASN A 346 14.61 15.56 -14.76
CA ASN A 346 14.93 16.72 -13.91
C ASN A 346 13.73 17.27 -13.13
N ARG A 347 12.53 16.67 -13.25
CA ARG A 347 11.31 17.26 -12.67
C ARG A 347 11.43 17.47 -11.17
N ASN A 348 12.14 16.59 -10.46
CA ASN A 348 12.27 16.59 -9.01
C ASN A 348 13.52 17.34 -8.51
N GLN A 349 14.36 17.87 -9.41
CA GLN A 349 15.66 18.45 -9.06
C GLN A 349 15.54 19.60 -8.05
N THR A 350 14.58 20.53 -8.24
CA THR A 350 14.36 21.65 -7.31
C THR A 350 14.05 21.20 -5.88
N ALA A 351 13.24 20.13 -5.74
CA ALA A 351 12.88 19.58 -4.43
C ALA A 351 14.07 18.86 -3.78
N ILE A 352 14.85 18.11 -4.58
CA ILE A 352 16.07 17.44 -4.15
C ILE A 352 17.10 18.46 -3.64
N GLU A 353 17.43 19.49 -4.43
CA GLU A 353 18.40 20.53 -4.04
C GLU A 353 17.96 21.29 -2.78
N ALA A 354 16.66 21.53 -2.63
CA ALA A 354 16.12 22.14 -1.42
C ALA A 354 16.23 21.21 -0.20
N ALA A 355 15.98 19.90 -0.38
CA ALA A 355 16.09 18.90 0.65
C ALA A 355 17.54 18.75 1.12
N GLU A 356 18.49 18.74 0.18
CA GLU A 356 19.92 18.68 0.48
C GLU A 356 20.41 19.90 1.25
N ARG A 357 20.03 21.11 0.82
CA ARG A 357 20.34 22.34 1.56
C ARG A 357 19.76 22.35 2.97
N ALA A 358 18.61 21.69 3.16
CA ALA A 358 17.97 21.55 4.45
C ALA A 358 18.46 20.33 5.27
N GLY A 359 19.43 19.57 4.78
CA GLY A 359 19.95 18.38 5.46
C GLY A 359 18.88 17.29 5.67
N ARG A 360 17.97 17.14 4.70
CA ARG A 360 16.91 16.13 4.69
C ARG A 360 17.34 14.91 3.89
N SER A 361 16.96 13.73 4.38
CA SER A 361 17.18 12.42 3.76
C SER A 361 15.99 11.97 2.89
N GLY A 362 14.81 12.57 3.09
CA GLY A 362 13.60 12.30 2.33
C GLY A 362 12.87 13.58 1.95
N VAL A 363 12.21 13.58 0.80
CA VAL A 363 11.35 14.67 0.34
C VAL A 363 10.13 14.13 -0.39
N ARG A 364 8.95 14.64 -0.04
CA ARG A 364 7.71 14.32 -0.72
C ARG A 364 7.43 15.35 -1.82
N VAL A 365 7.10 14.90 -3.01
CA VAL A 365 6.74 15.76 -4.14
C VAL A 365 5.34 15.39 -4.59
N THR A 366 4.44 16.36 -4.65
CA THR A 366 3.07 16.19 -5.15
C THR A 366 2.83 17.14 -6.31
N ARG A 367 2.32 16.60 -7.41
CA ARG A 367 2.01 17.33 -8.64
C ARG A 367 0.53 17.23 -8.93
N VAL A 368 -0.04 18.34 -9.32
CA VAL A 368 -1.41 18.45 -9.79
C VAL A 368 -1.40 18.76 -11.28
N ALA A 369 -2.23 18.05 -12.03
CA ALA A 369 -2.54 18.35 -13.42
C ALA A 369 -4.06 18.40 -13.58
N MET A 370 -4.56 19.50 -14.12
CA MET A 370 -5.98 19.66 -14.45
C MET A 370 -6.15 19.59 -15.96
N ASP A 371 -7.03 18.71 -16.42
CA ASP A 371 -7.49 18.64 -17.80
C ASP A 371 -8.90 19.19 -17.86
N ALA A 372 -9.03 20.47 -18.22
CA ALA A 372 -10.31 21.14 -18.32
C ALA A 372 -11.17 20.58 -19.47
N ALA A 373 -10.55 20.07 -20.54
CA ALA A 373 -11.27 19.50 -21.68
C ALA A 373 -11.88 18.13 -21.33
N ALA A 374 -11.13 17.31 -20.58
CA ALA A 374 -11.62 16.03 -20.07
C ALA A 374 -12.38 16.14 -18.74
N GLN A 375 -12.47 17.35 -18.17
CA GLN A 375 -13.05 17.65 -16.85
C GLN A 375 -12.50 16.73 -15.75
N ARG A 376 -11.17 16.60 -15.67
CA ARG A 376 -10.50 15.71 -14.71
C ARG A 376 -9.34 16.39 -14.01
N ALA A 377 -9.15 16.03 -12.74
CA ALA A 377 -7.97 16.36 -11.96
C ALA A 377 -7.12 15.10 -11.77
N THR A 378 -5.83 15.21 -12.02
CA THR A 378 -4.83 14.17 -11.74
C THR A 378 -3.89 14.68 -10.65
N VAL A 379 -3.73 13.88 -9.60
CA VAL A 379 -2.74 14.13 -8.55
C VAL A 379 -1.74 12.98 -8.54
N GLU A 380 -0.46 13.30 -8.72
CA GLU A 380 0.65 12.36 -8.60
C GLU A 380 1.46 12.75 -7.37
N SER A 381 1.78 11.80 -6.50
CA SER A 381 2.70 12.04 -5.38
C SER A 381 3.78 10.98 -5.37
N GLU A 382 5.00 11.43 -5.11
CA GLU A 382 6.20 10.60 -5.00
C GLU A 382 6.90 10.94 -3.69
N PHE A 383 7.52 9.95 -3.07
CA PHE A 383 8.45 10.16 -1.97
C PHE A 383 9.84 9.72 -2.43
N LEU A 384 10.77 10.67 -2.39
CA LEU A 384 12.15 10.49 -2.81
C LEU A 384 13.00 10.33 -1.57
N ALA A 385 13.87 9.33 -1.55
CA ALA A 385 14.83 9.11 -0.48
C ALA A 385 16.26 9.19 -1.04
N LYS A 386 17.17 9.69 -0.20
CA LYS A 386 18.60 9.71 -0.45
C LYS A 386 19.19 8.39 0.03
N ASP A 387 19.85 7.66 -0.86
CA ASP A 387 20.54 6.41 -0.53
C ASP A 387 21.88 6.66 0.19
N ALA A 388 22.57 5.57 0.57
CA ALA A 388 23.86 5.63 1.24
C ALA A 388 24.97 6.24 0.37
N ASP A 389 24.87 6.13 -0.95
CA ASP A 389 25.81 6.73 -1.92
C ASP A 389 25.49 8.21 -2.20
N GLY A 390 24.37 8.70 -1.66
CA GLY A 390 23.88 10.06 -1.82
C GLY A 390 23.02 10.30 -3.05
N ASN A 391 22.65 9.26 -3.80
CA ASN A 391 21.73 9.37 -4.92
C ASN A 391 20.28 9.45 -4.42
N TRP A 392 19.45 10.21 -5.12
CA TRP A 392 18.03 10.32 -4.82
C TRP A 392 17.21 9.43 -5.74
N GLY A 393 16.29 8.66 -5.17
CA GLY A 393 15.39 7.79 -5.92
C GLY A 393 13.98 7.74 -5.33
N PRO A 394 12.93 7.49 -6.15
CA PRO A 394 11.58 7.29 -5.65
C PRO A 394 11.50 5.94 -4.94
N ILE A 395 11.07 5.94 -3.68
CA ILE A 395 10.79 4.70 -2.93
C ILE A 395 9.29 4.45 -2.76
N TRP A 396 8.48 5.44 -3.12
CA TRP A 396 7.02 5.33 -3.15
C TRP A 396 6.44 6.28 -4.20
N SER A 397 5.37 5.84 -4.86
CA SER A 397 4.57 6.69 -5.73
C SER A 397 3.10 6.30 -5.70
N ALA A 398 2.24 7.29 -5.89
CA ALA A 398 0.81 7.11 -6.07
C ALA A 398 0.27 8.11 -7.08
N ARG A 399 -0.74 7.68 -7.84
CA ARG A 399 -1.46 8.52 -8.79
C ARG A 399 -2.96 8.33 -8.57
N GLU A 400 -3.68 9.44 -8.54
CA GLU A 400 -5.14 9.47 -8.49
C GLU A 400 -5.69 10.37 -9.58
N VAL A 401 -6.78 9.94 -10.20
CA VAL A 401 -7.54 10.72 -11.17
C VAL A 401 -8.98 10.80 -10.69
N ARG A 402 -9.57 12.00 -10.70
CA ARG A 402 -10.97 12.26 -10.33
C ARG A 402 -11.65 13.11 -11.39
N GLY A 403 -12.86 12.74 -11.76
CA GLY A 403 -13.76 13.58 -12.56
C GLY A 403 -14.23 14.79 -11.76
N PHE A 404 -14.52 15.91 -12.43
CA PHE A 404 -15.09 17.09 -11.79
C PHE A 404 -16.51 16.81 -11.27
N GLU A 405 -17.23 15.92 -11.95
CA GLU A 405 -18.54 15.39 -11.56
C GLU A 405 -18.51 14.45 -10.36
N GLU A 406 -17.33 13.88 -10.04
CA GLU A 406 -17.11 13.03 -8.87
C GLU A 406 -16.70 13.84 -7.63
N ALA A 407 -16.65 15.17 -7.75
CA ALA A 407 -16.35 16.05 -6.65
C ALA A 407 -17.38 15.91 -5.53
N ASP A 408 -16.88 15.75 -4.30
CA ASP A 408 -17.70 15.70 -3.11
C ASP A 408 -18.48 17.02 -2.92
N ALA A 409 -19.81 16.92 -2.78
CA ALA A 409 -20.70 18.09 -2.74
C ALA A 409 -20.40 19.00 -1.53
N ASP A 410 -20.11 18.41 -0.38
CA ASP A 410 -19.77 19.16 0.83
C ASP A 410 -18.45 19.93 0.65
N THR A 411 -17.48 19.33 -0.04
CA THR A 411 -16.22 19.99 -0.40
C THR A 411 -16.43 21.13 -1.39
N VAL A 412 -17.27 20.94 -2.42
CA VAL A 412 -17.65 21.99 -3.37
C VAL A 412 -18.27 23.18 -2.63
N ASP A 413 -19.24 22.92 -1.76
CA ASP A 413 -19.93 23.97 -1.02
C ASP A 413 -19.01 24.69 -0.03
N ARG A 414 -18.08 23.97 0.62
CA ARG A 414 -17.05 24.58 1.47
C ARG A 414 -16.13 25.50 0.68
N ILE A 415 -15.69 25.11 -0.51
CA ILE A 415 -14.85 25.95 -1.38
C ILE A 415 -15.62 27.20 -1.82
N ARG A 416 -16.92 27.08 -2.14
CA ARG A 416 -17.74 28.25 -2.51
C ARG A 416 -17.91 29.24 -1.37
N GLN A 417 -18.00 28.75 -0.14
CA GLN A 417 -18.14 29.56 1.08
C GLN A 417 -16.81 30.10 1.62
N ASP A 418 -15.68 29.73 1.02
CA ASP A 418 -14.38 30.29 1.41
C ASP A 418 -14.39 31.81 1.15
N PRO A 419 -14.12 32.67 2.14
CA PRO A 419 -14.18 34.12 1.97
C PRO A 419 -13.26 34.65 0.86
N GLN A 420 -12.16 33.96 0.55
CA GLN A 420 -11.26 34.33 -0.55
C GLN A 420 -11.91 34.01 -1.90
N VAL A 421 -12.58 32.87 -2.01
CA VAL A 421 -13.33 32.49 -3.22
C VAL A 421 -14.53 33.41 -3.36
N GLU A 422 -15.31 33.61 -2.31
CA GLU A 422 -16.47 34.49 -2.28
C GLU A 422 -16.09 35.94 -2.66
N GLY A 423 -14.96 36.43 -2.14
CA GLY A 423 -14.39 37.73 -2.53
C GLY A 423 -14.07 37.82 -4.03
N LEU A 424 -13.58 36.74 -4.63
CA LEU A 424 -13.37 36.64 -6.08
C LEU A 424 -14.70 36.54 -6.86
N LEU A 425 -15.73 35.91 -6.30
CA LEU A 425 -17.05 35.76 -6.93
C LEU A 425 -17.82 37.08 -6.94
N ASN A 426 -17.82 37.77 -5.80
CA ASN A 426 -18.57 39.00 -5.58
C ASN A 426 -17.81 40.24 -6.09
N GLY A 427 -16.47 40.18 -6.10
CA GLY A 427 -15.59 41.22 -6.61
C GLY A 427 -15.53 41.26 -8.13
N GLY A 428 -16.66 41.53 -8.79
CA GLY A 428 -16.85 41.57 -10.26
C GLY A 428 -15.92 42.52 -11.06
N GLY A 429 -14.92 43.15 -10.43
CA GLY A 429 -13.94 44.03 -11.05
C GLY A 429 -12.60 43.39 -11.44
N ALA A 430 -12.13 42.35 -10.74
CA ALA A 430 -10.77 41.83 -10.97
C ALA A 430 -10.69 40.84 -12.17
N LEU A 431 -11.70 39.99 -12.33
CA LEU A 431 -11.75 39.03 -13.46
C LEU A 431 -12.24 39.66 -14.77
N GLY A 432 -12.94 40.80 -14.71
CA GLY A 432 -13.33 41.56 -15.90
C GLY A 432 -12.14 42.05 -16.72
N GLY A 433 -11.00 42.35 -16.08
CA GLY A 433 -9.75 42.72 -16.76
C GLY A 433 -9.01 41.53 -17.40
N LEU A 434 -9.06 40.36 -16.78
CA LEU A 434 -8.45 39.11 -17.29
C LEU A 434 -9.28 38.48 -18.42
N GLY A 435 -10.61 38.61 -18.38
CA GLY A 435 -11.50 38.22 -19.48
C GLY A 435 -11.24 38.98 -20.78
N GLY A 436 -10.74 40.22 -20.70
CA GLY A 436 -10.30 40.99 -21.88
C GLY A 436 -9.00 40.46 -22.51
N LEU A 437 -8.14 39.80 -21.73
CA LEU A 437 -6.86 39.26 -22.20
C LEU A 437 -6.98 37.87 -22.83
N LEU A 438 -7.92 37.04 -22.36
CA LEU A 438 -8.21 35.73 -22.96
C LEU A 438 -9.31 35.78 -24.03
N GLY A 439 -10.08 36.87 -24.10
CA GLY A 439 -11.15 37.08 -25.09
C GLY A 439 -10.75 37.87 -26.35
N GLY A 440 -9.49 38.27 -26.49
CA GLY A 440 -9.04 39.24 -27.51
C GLY A 440 -8.90 38.75 -28.96
N GLY A 441 -9.22 37.49 -29.27
CA GLY A 441 -8.86 36.89 -30.57
C GLY A 441 -9.98 36.63 -31.58
N LEU A 442 -11.23 36.43 -31.15
CA LEU A 442 -12.30 35.98 -32.05
C LEU A 442 -13.60 36.76 -31.81
N GLY A 443 -13.67 37.92 -32.45
CA GLY A 443 -14.88 38.48 -33.08
C GLY A 443 -16.15 38.57 -32.24
N GLY A 444 -16.33 39.73 -31.60
CA GLY A 444 -17.60 40.43 -31.36
C GLY A 444 -18.91 39.64 -31.56
N GLY A 445 -19.41 39.04 -30.47
CA GLY A 445 -20.71 38.39 -30.43
C GLY A 445 -21.28 38.32 -29.02
N GLY A 446 -21.65 39.47 -28.44
CA GLY A 446 -22.61 39.67 -27.34
C GLY A 446 -23.05 38.49 -26.44
N LEU A 447 -22.14 37.77 -25.79
CA LEU A 447 -22.44 36.76 -24.77
C LEU A 447 -22.06 37.23 -23.36
N GLY A 448 -22.47 38.45 -23.02
CA GLY A 448 -22.42 38.94 -21.64
C GLY A 448 -23.47 38.22 -20.79
N GLY A 449 -23.07 37.28 -19.93
CA GLY A 449 -23.89 36.85 -18.80
C GLY A 449 -23.82 35.37 -18.40
N ALA A 450 -23.71 34.43 -19.35
CA ALA A 450 -23.83 33.00 -19.04
C ALA A 450 -22.49 32.24 -19.00
N GLY A 451 -21.51 32.60 -19.84
CA GLY A 451 -20.25 31.84 -19.95
C GLY A 451 -19.34 31.92 -18.72
N GLY A 452 -19.30 33.06 -18.04
CA GLY A 452 -18.43 33.26 -16.87
C GLY A 452 -18.80 32.41 -15.66
N ARG A 453 -20.10 32.15 -15.44
CA ARG A 453 -20.56 31.29 -14.35
C ARG A 453 -20.15 29.83 -14.55
N GLY A 454 -20.12 29.35 -15.80
CA GLY A 454 -19.70 27.99 -16.12
C GLY A 454 -18.21 27.73 -15.84
N LEU A 455 -17.34 28.68 -16.17
CA LEU A 455 -15.90 28.56 -15.90
C LEU A 455 -15.58 28.56 -14.41
N LEU A 456 -16.29 29.39 -13.65
CA LEU A 456 -16.13 29.43 -12.20
C LEU A 456 -16.60 28.13 -11.55
N GLU A 457 -17.78 27.66 -11.93
CA GLU A 457 -18.32 26.38 -11.44
C GLU A 457 -17.36 25.23 -11.75
N MET A 458 -16.80 25.20 -12.97
CA MET A 458 -15.78 24.24 -13.38
C MET A 458 -14.50 24.36 -12.52
N ALA A 459 -14.07 25.57 -12.17
CA ALA A 459 -12.91 25.78 -11.32
C ALA A 459 -13.14 25.29 -9.88
N VAL A 460 -14.32 25.54 -9.31
CA VAL A 460 -14.72 25.05 -7.98
C VAL A 460 -14.78 23.51 -7.99
N GLN A 461 -15.45 22.92 -8.97
CA GLN A 461 -15.53 21.46 -9.12
C GLN A 461 -14.15 20.84 -9.34
N GLY A 462 -13.32 21.45 -10.17
CA GLY A 462 -11.94 21.02 -10.40
C GLY A 462 -11.07 21.12 -9.14
N GLY A 463 -11.26 22.17 -8.33
CA GLY A 463 -10.60 22.32 -7.03
C GLY A 463 -11.04 21.23 -6.03
N ALA A 464 -12.34 20.95 -5.96
CA ALA A 464 -12.89 19.89 -5.12
C ALA A 464 -12.41 18.49 -5.55
N ALA A 465 -12.40 18.20 -6.86
CA ALA A 465 -11.87 16.96 -7.41
C ALA A 465 -10.37 16.80 -7.14
N THR A 466 -9.60 17.90 -7.27
CA THR A 466 -8.17 17.92 -6.93
C THR A 466 -7.95 17.62 -5.45
N LYS A 467 -8.73 18.23 -4.55
CA LYS A 467 -8.65 17.96 -3.12
C LYS A 467 -8.96 16.50 -2.81
N SER A 468 -10.04 15.95 -3.37
CA SER A 468 -10.42 14.54 -3.18
C SER A 468 -9.33 13.58 -3.66
N ALA A 469 -8.74 13.86 -4.83
CA ALA A 469 -7.61 13.09 -5.35
C ALA A 469 -6.38 13.19 -4.43
N LEU A 470 -6.08 14.39 -3.91
CA LEU A 470 -4.99 14.62 -2.96
C LEU A 470 -5.19 13.87 -1.64
N ASP A 471 -6.41 13.93 -1.07
CA ASP A 471 -6.75 13.22 0.16
C ASP A 471 -6.57 11.69 -0.03
N ALA A 472 -7.03 11.13 -1.16
CA ALA A 472 -6.85 9.71 -1.47
C ALA A 472 -5.37 9.30 -1.62
N VAL A 473 -4.55 10.18 -2.19
CA VAL A 473 -3.09 9.98 -2.28
C VAL A 473 -2.45 10.08 -0.89
N ASN A 474 -2.87 11.01 -0.04
CA ASN A 474 -2.40 11.15 1.33
C ASN A 474 -2.73 9.91 2.17
N VAL A 475 -3.95 9.37 2.09
CA VAL A 475 -4.32 8.14 2.79
C VAL A 475 -3.41 6.97 2.39
N ARG A 476 -3.06 6.85 1.10
CA ARG A 476 -2.11 5.82 0.63
C ARG A 476 -0.68 6.07 1.13
N TRP A 477 -0.27 7.32 1.24
CA TRP A 477 1.04 7.68 1.80
C TRP A 477 1.12 7.32 3.29
N GLU A 478 0.11 7.71 4.08
CA GLU A 478 0.04 7.38 5.51
C GLU A 478 0.12 5.87 5.73
N ARG A 479 -0.68 5.12 4.97
CA ARG A 479 -0.66 3.66 5.02
C ARG A 479 0.69 3.06 4.65
N PHE A 480 1.36 3.62 3.64
CA PHE A 480 2.68 3.15 3.25
C PHE A 480 3.70 3.39 4.37
N ARG A 481 3.72 4.57 4.99
CA ARG A 481 4.74 4.91 5.99
C ARG A 481 4.49 4.27 7.37
N THR A 482 3.23 4.06 7.75
CA THR A 482 2.84 3.63 9.11
C THR A 482 3.64 2.43 9.63
N PRO A 483 3.79 1.31 8.89
CA PRO A 483 4.54 0.16 9.39
C PRO A 483 5.99 0.46 9.75
N TYR A 484 6.61 1.43 9.06
CA TYR A 484 8.00 1.84 9.29
C TYR A 484 8.14 2.85 10.44
N LEU A 485 7.05 3.51 10.84
CA LEU A 485 6.98 4.36 12.02
C LEU A 485 6.66 3.56 13.29
N GLU A 486 6.14 2.35 13.14
CA GLU A 486 5.94 1.42 14.24
C GLU A 486 7.19 0.58 14.49
N ARG A 487 7.86 0.10 13.43
CA ARG A 487 9.03 -0.78 13.51
C ARG A 487 10.02 -0.56 12.36
N LEU A 488 11.31 -0.40 12.68
CA LEU A 488 12.38 -0.27 11.69
C LEU A 488 12.65 -1.57 10.93
N ASP A 489 12.33 -2.72 11.52
CA ASP A 489 12.36 -4.05 10.89
C ASP A 489 11.00 -4.47 10.29
N GLY A 490 10.12 -3.51 10.03
CA GLY A 490 8.85 -3.72 9.35
C GLY A 490 8.97 -4.36 7.94
N PRO A 491 7.85 -4.53 7.22
CA PRO A 491 7.79 -5.24 5.93
C PRO A 491 8.85 -4.76 4.94
N PRO A 492 9.36 -5.61 4.03
CA PRO A 492 10.38 -5.20 3.06
C PRO A 492 9.88 -4.04 2.18
N LEU A 493 10.75 -3.06 1.92
CA LEU A 493 10.41 -1.93 1.06
C LEU A 493 10.38 -2.35 -0.41
N PRO A 494 9.32 -2.03 -1.17
CA PRO A 494 9.26 -2.29 -2.61
C PRO A 494 10.10 -1.24 -3.36
N LEU A 495 11.42 -1.42 -3.36
CA LEU A 495 12.36 -0.50 -4.01
C LEU A 495 12.42 -0.78 -5.53
N PRO A 496 12.32 0.24 -6.40
CA PRO A 496 12.41 0.03 -7.84
C PRO A 496 13.82 -0.40 -8.25
N GLY A 497 13.97 -1.67 -8.68
CA GLY A 497 15.24 -2.20 -9.21
C GLY A 497 15.97 -3.23 -8.34
N GLY A 498 15.34 -3.70 -7.26
CA GLY A 498 15.80 -4.83 -6.45
C GLY A 498 15.32 -6.19 -6.94
#